data_AF-A0A7V1LQU6-F1
#
_entry.id   AF-A0A7V1LQU6-F1
#
_cell.length_a   1.000
_cell.length_b   1.000
_cell.length_c   1.000
_cell.angle_alpha   90.00
_cell.angle_beta   90.00
_cell.angle_gamma   90.00
#
_symmetry.space_group_name_H-M   'P 1'
#
loop_
_entity.id
_entity.type
_entity.pdbx_description
1 polymer ?
#
loop_
_entity_poly.entity_id
_entity_poly.type
_entity_poly.pdbx_seq_one_letter_code
_entity_poly.pdbx_strand_id
1 'polypeptide(L)'
;LPEAFQVSVPMRDGTFMALDTTREAWTSVWPSWELNLPAGSGYSIYNLFGIAILFYLVKVTIEGAGGTSQYMIQRFFASRSDRESGLLSLFWTVLLAFRWPFIAAIAILGIVFGTQSGVIEDPEAVLPIVINEMVPIGIKGILVAGLMAAAMSTFDSTVNAGAAYWVKDIYQTYINPKASEKTLMAHSRWASVILVVLGLGFMLLINNINEIWGWITSSLGAGLLVPTMARWYWWRMNGYGFATGTVAGMVAAVLQRLFLPEIPEYFAFMIATSASLVGMIIGTYLAPPTEEKVLLEFYKRTRPFGFWGPVRKKIKGEVMEKINKENRRDIIATFFAVPWQVVLFLTGMAVIMKRWDEFAWLGVILLALSTGLYFFWFRHLSTEVKVTD
;
A
#
# COMPACT_ATOMS: atom_id res chain seq x y z
N LEU A 1 -28.90 -11.17 0.14
CA LEU A 1 -28.29 -12.46 0.51
C LEU A 1 -29.35 -13.28 1.25
N PRO A 2 -29.46 -14.59 0.97
CA PRO A 2 -30.25 -15.52 1.79
C PRO A 2 -29.67 -15.61 3.21
N GLU A 3 -30.43 -16.15 4.17
CA GLU A 3 -29.97 -16.27 5.57
C GLU A 3 -28.76 -17.18 5.71
N ALA A 4 -28.71 -18.27 4.94
CA ALA A 4 -27.58 -19.17 4.81
C ALA A 4 -27.24 -19.39 3.33
N PHE A 5 -25.95 -19.54 3.03
CA PHE A 5 -25.42 -19.84 1.69
C PHE A 5 -24.03 -20.45 1.79
N GLN A 6 -23.54 -20.93 0.65
CA GLN A 6 -22.21 -21.52 0.53
C GLN A 6 -21.23 -20.58 -0.16
N VAL A 7 -19.98 -20.61 0.28
CA VAL A 7 -18.85 -19.95 -0.36
C VAL A 7 -17.76 -20.98 -0.65
N SER A 8 -17.13 -20.89 -1.82
CA SER A 8 -16.05 -21.80 -2.17
C SER A 8 -14.71 -21.33 -1.63
N VAL A 9 -13.90 -22.30 -1.20
CA VAL A 9 -12.53 -22.08 -0.73
C VAL A 9 -11.57 -23.02 -1.49
N PRO A 10 -10.45 -22.50 -2.03
CA PRO A 10 -9.47 -23.31 -2.72
C PRO A 10 -8.66 -24.18 -1.74
N MET A 11 -8.43 -25.42 -2.15
CA MET A 11 -7.62 -26.42 -1.46
C MET A 11 -6.22 -26.49 -2.09
N ARG A 12 -5.22 -26.89 -1.31
CA ARG A 12 -3.81 -26.97 -1.75
C ARG A 12 -3.57 -28.04 -2.83
N ASP A 13 -4.47 -29.00 -2.95
CA ASP A 13 -4.44 -30.04 -4.00
C ASP A 13 -5.08 -29.58 -5.32
N GLY A 14 -5.52 -28.32 -5.40
CA GLY A 14 -6.16 -27.75 -6.58
C GLY A 14 -7.67 -28.00 -6.65
N THR A 15 -8.26 -28.67 -5.66
CA THR A 15 -9.70 -28.83 -5.54
C THR A 15 -10.35 -27.64 -4.83
N PHE A 16 -11.68 -27.61 -4.80
CA PHE A 16 -12.46 -26.57 -4.13
C PHE A 16 -13.42 -27.19 -3.11
N MET A 17 -13.62 -26.49 -1.99
CA MET A 17 -14.52 -26.91 -0.93
C MET A 17 -15.55 -25.81 -0.67
N ALA A 18 -16.83 -26.17 -0.72
CA ALA A 18 -17.92 -25.29 -0.31
C ALA A 18 -18.00 -25.25 1.23
N LEU A 19 -18.04 -24.05 1.79
CA LEU A 19 -18.25 -23.79 3.21
C LEU A 19 -19.59 -23.10 3.42
N ASP A 20 -20.39 -23.63 4.34
CA ASP A 20 -21.63 -22.99 4.76
C ASP A 20 -21.34 -21.74 5.60
N THR A 21 -22.06 -20.66 5.32
CA THR A 21 -21.98 -19.42 6.07
C THR A 21 -23.35 -18.76 6.17
N THR A 22 -23.48 -17.78 7.06
CA THR A 22 -24.71 -17.01 7.25
C THR A 22 -24.53 -15.59 6.76
N ARG A 23 -25.65 -14.94 6.39
CA ARG A 23 -25.65 -13.51 6.05
C ARG A 23 -25.06 -12.68 7.16
N GLU A 24 -25.44 -12.94 8.41
CA GLU A 24 -24.98 -12.17 9.56
C GLU A 24 -23.46 -12.28 9.74
N ALA A 25 -22.92 -13.50 9.72
CA ALA A 25 -21.49 -13.72 9.84
C ALA A 25 -20.70 -13.09 8.67
N TRP A 26 -21.18 -13.28 7.44
CA TRP A 26 -20.47 -12.82 6.23
C TRP A 26 -20.51 -11.30 6.04
N THR A 27 -21.58 -10.63 6.50
CA THR A 27 -21.74 -9.16 6.40
C THR A 27 -21.36 -8.41 7.67
N SER A 28 -20.72 -9.08 8.63
CA SER A 28 -20.22 -8.42 9.84
C SER A 28 -19.10 -7.43 9.49
N VAL A 29 -19.21 -6.18 9.95
CA VAL A 29 -18.10 -5.22 9.90
C VAL A 29 -17.07 -5.47 11.01
N TRP A 30 -17.40 -6.31 11.99
CA TRP A 30 -16.48 -6.75 13.03
C TRP A 30 -15.75 -8.00 12.57
N PRO A 31 -14.41 -7.96 12.46
CA PRO A 31 -13.64 -9.12 12.05
C PRO A 31 -13.68 -10.21 13.13
N SER A 32 -13.72 -11.47 12.71
CA SER A 32 -13.50 -12.61 13.61
C SER A 32 -12.01 -12.72 13.98
N TRP A 33 -11.72 -13.25 15.17
CA TRP A 33 -10.33 -13.55 15.53
C TRP A 33 -9.81 -14.77 14.77
N GLU A 34 -10.69 -15.74 14.51
CA GLU A 34 -10.39 -16.96 13.78
C GLU A 34 -11.40 -17.21 12.66
N LEU A 35 -10.97 -17.81 11.55
CA LEU A 35 -11.83 -18.16 10.41
C LEU A 35 -12.17 -19.65 10.33
N ASN A 36 -11.47 -20.52 11.07
CA ASN A 36 -11.69 -21.97 11.09
C ASN A 36 -11.74 -22.63 9.69
N LEU A 37 -10.93 -22.14 8.75
CA LEU A 37 -10.82 -22.72 7.41
C LEU A 37 -10.14 -24.09 7.47
N PRO A 38 -10.50 -25.03 6.57
CA PRO A 38 -9.90 -26.36 6.50
C PRO A 38 -8.38 -26.29 6.42
N ALA A 39 -7.66 -27.15 7.16
CA ALA A 39 -6.19 -27.15 7.17
C ALA A 39 -5.58 -27.37 5.77
N GLY A 40 -6.27 -28.13 4.91
CA GLY A 40 -5.90 -28.35 3.52
C GLY A 40 -6.18 -27.15 2.60
N SER A 41 -6.81 -26.08 3.07
CA SER A 41 -7.07 -24.87 2.28
C SER A 41 -5.79 -24.09 2.01
N GLY A 42 -5.69 -23.49 0.81
CA GLY A 42 -4.67 -22.48 0.51
C GLY A 42 -4.83 -21.21 1.37
N TYR A 43 -6.04 -20.93 1.85
CA TYR A 43 -6.35 -19.78 2.70
C TYR A 43 -6.26 -20.06 4.20
N SER A 44 -5.93 -21.29 4.61
CA SER A 44 -5.70 -21.64 6.02
C SER A 44 -4.61 -20.78 6.70
N ILE A 45 -3.73 -20.16 5.91
CA ILE A 45 -2.75 -19.17 6.39
C ILE A 45 -3.41 -17.97 7.10
N TYR A 46 -4.67 -17.66 6.75
CA TYR A 46 -5.45 -16.58 7.35
C TYR A 46 -6.31 -17.04 8.54
N ASN A 47 -6.18 -18.29 9.01
CA ASN A 47 -6.99 -18.80 10.12
C ASN A 47 -6.84 -17.97 11.40
N LEU A 48 -5.66 -17.42 11.66
CA LEU A 48 -5.43 -16.43 12.72
C LEU A 48 -5.77 -15.02 12.21
N PHE A 49 -7.02 -14.81 11.82
CA PHE A 49 -7.44 -13.64 11.04
C PHE A 49 -7.25 -12.32 11.79
N GLY A 50 -7.54 -12.29 13.09
CA GLY A 50 -7.30 -11.10 13.90
C GLY A 50 -5.82 -10.71 13.96
N ILE A 51 -4.92 -11.70 14.05
CA ILE A 51 -3.47 -11.47 14.00
C ILE A 51 -3.06 -10.97 12.61
N ALA A 52 -3.60 -11.56 11.54
CA ALA A 52 -3.35 -11.12 10.18
C ALA A 52 -3.77 -9.65 9.97
N ILE A 53 -4.95 -9.24 10.45
CA ILE A 53 -5.41 -7.85 10.39
C ILE A 53 -4.46 -6.91 11.13
N LEU A 54 -4.07 -7.26 12.36
CA LEU A 54 -3.13 -6.44 13.13
C LEU A 54 -1.77 -6.33 12.42
N PHE A 55 -1.29 -7.44 11.86
CA PHE A 55 -0.07 -7.46 11.05
C PHE A 55 -0.15 -6.52 9.85
N TYR A 56 -1.20 -6.64 9.02
CA TYR A 56 -1.37 -5.77 7.85
C TYR A 56 -1.55 -4.29 8.25
N LEU A 57 -2.29 -4.01 9.33
CA LEU A 57 -2.45 -2.66 9.85
C LEU A 57 -1.10 -2.05 10.24
N VAL A 58 -0.28 -2.78 11.00
CA VAL A 58 1.06 -2.33 11.40
C VAL A 58 1.96 -2.17 10.18
N LYS A 59 2.00 -3.17 9.28
CA LYS A 59 2.80 -3.16 8.06
C LYS A 59 2.49 -1.94 7.19
N VAL A 60 1.20 -1.70 6.89
CA VAL A 60 0.75 -0.58 6.06
C VAL A 60 0.99 0.76 6.75
N THR A 61 0.84 0.84 8.07
CA THR A 61 1.13 2.06 8.83
C THR A 61 2.61 2.42 8.75
N ILE A 62 3.51 1.44 8.91
CA ILE A 62 4.96 1.66 8.79
C ILE A 62 5.34 2.04 7.35
N GLU A 63 4.77 1.36 6.36
CA GLU A 63 4.98 1.67 4.96
C GLU A 63 4.55 3.11 4.63
N GLY A 64 3.37 3.53 5.11
CA GLY A 64 2.88 4.91 4.97
C GLY A 64 3.77 5.95 5.68
N ALA A 65 4.31 5.62 6.86
CA ALA A 65 5.27 6.47 7.58
C ALA A 65 6.61 6.62 6.82
N GLY A 66 6.96 5.66 5.95
CA GLY A 66 8.10 5.77 5.03
C GLY A 66 7.92 6.80 3.90
N GLY A 67 6.75 7.42 3.81
CA GLY A 67 6.37 8.33 2.74
C GLY A 67 6.19 7.62 1.41
N THR A 68 5.79 8.37 0.38
CA THR A 68 5.55 7.80 -0.94
C THR A 68 6.85 7.41 -1.63
N SER A 69 6.84 6.28 -2.34
CA SER A 69 7.94 5.82 -3.17
C SER A 69 7.50 5.72 -4.64
N GLN A 70 8.45 5.40 -5.52
CA GLN A 70 8.19 5.09 -6.93
C GLN A 70 7.49 6.24 -7.68
N TYR A 71 6.66 5.94 -8.68
CA TYR A 71 5.97 6.93 -9.50
C TYR A 71 5.02 7.84 -8.70
N MET A 72 4.59 7.44 -7.50
CA MET A 72 3.69 8.25 -6.66
C MET A 72 4.36 9.54 -6.19
N ILE A 73 5.65 9.51 -5.85
CA ILE A 73 6.37 10.72 -5.40
C ILE A 73 6.42 11.80 -6.49
N GLN A 74 6.44 11.38 -7.76
CA GLN A 74 6.46 12.30 -8.90
C GLN A 74 5.17 13.13 -8.98
N ARG A 75 4.03 12.56 -8.56
CA ARG A 75 2.74 13.27 -8.51
C ARG A 75 2.73 14.37 -7.46
N PHE A 76 3.36 14.14 -6.31
CA PHE A 76 3.51 15.14 -5.27
C PHE A 76 4.49 16.25 -5.69
N PHE A 77 5.60 15.91 -6.35
CA PHE A 77 6.53 16.91 -6.91
C PHE A 77 5.93 17.74 -8.05
N ALA A 78 4.95 17.20 -8.77
CA ALA A 78 4.21 17.95 -9.78
C ALA A 78 3.12 18.85 -9.20
N SER A 79 2.82 18.75 -7.90
CA SER A 79 1.87 19.63 -7.23
C SER A 79 2.41 21.04 -7.10
N ARG A 80 1.52 22.03 -7.06
CA ARG A 80 1.90 23.45 -7.02
C ARG A 80 2.39 23.91 -5.64
N SER A 81 1.98 23.23 -4.57
CA SER A 81 2.28 23.58 -3.18
C SER A 81 1.95 22.41 -2.24
N ASP A 82 2.43 22.50 -0.99
CA ASP A 82 2.16 21.50 0.05
C ASP A 82 0.65 21.38 0.31
N ARG A 83 -0.09 22.50 0.23
CA ARG A 83 -1.56 22.51 0.30
C ARG A 83 -2.19 21.65 -0.78
N GLU A 84 -1.79 21.85 -2.04
CA GLU A 84 -2.34 21.09 -3.18
C GLU A 84 -1.96 19.62 -3.09
N SER A 85 -0.76 19.30 -2.59
CA SER A 85 -0.36 17.94 -2.23
C SER A 85 -1.30 17.30 -1.20
N GLY A 86 -1.66 18.02 -0.13
CA GLY A 86 -2.60 17.54 0.88
C GLY A 86 -4.01 17.32 0.33
N LEU A 87 -4.50 18.24 -0.52
CA LEU A 87 -5.81 18.09 -1.17
C LEU A 87 -5.83 16.96 -2.19
N LEU A 88 -4.74 16.74 -2.92
CA LEU A 88 -4.58 15.60 -3.81
C LEU A 88 -4.72 14.28 -3.03
N SER A 89 -4.12 14.18 -1.84
CA SER A 89 -4.27 13.00 -0.97
C SER A 89 -5.72 12.81 -0.51
N LEU A 90 -6.43 13.88 -0.12
CA LEU A 90 -7.86 13.78 0.23
C LEU A 90 -8.70 13.27 -0.95
N PHE A 91 -8.51 13.90 -2.10
CA PHE A 91 -9.24 13.58 -3.31
C PHE A 91 -9.02 12.12 -3.72
N TRP A 92 -7.77 11.65 -3.65
CA TRP A 92 -7.43 10.26 -3.91
C TRP A 92 -8.12 9.29 -2.93
N THR A 93 -8.11 9.58 -1.62
CA THR A 93 -8.77 8.72 -0.63
C THR A 93 -10.29 8.67 -0.82
N VAL A 94 -10.92 9.80 -1.17
CA VAL A 94 -12.36 9.85 -1.48
C VAL A 94 -12.69 9.05 -2.73
N LEU A 95 -11.91 9.19 -3.81
CA LEU A 95 -12.11 8.38 -5.01
C LEU A 95 -11.92 6.88 -4.74
N LEU A 96 -10.93 6.52 -3.91
CA LEU A 96 -10.69 5.14 -3.52
C LEU A 96 -11.85 4.55 -2.70
N ALA A 97 -12.62 5.38 -1.99
CA ALA A 97 -13.77 4.92 -1.22
C ALA A 97 -14.83 4.22 -2.08
N PHE A 98 -14.97 4.58 -3.36
CA PHE A 98 -15.92 3.93 -4.28
C PHE A 98 -15.51 2.50 -4.67
N ARG A 99 -14.23 2.15 -4.52
CA ARG A 99 -13.71 0.81 -4.82
C ARG A 99 -14.35 -0.27 -3.93
N TRP A 100 -14.51 0.01 -2.64
CA TRP A 100 -14.97 -0.98 -1.66
C TRP A 100 -16.46 -1.36 -1.82
N PRO A 101 -17.40 -0.40 -1.99
CA PRO A 101 -18.77 -0.70 -2.37
C PRO A 101 -18.87 -1.50 -3.67
N PHE A 102 -18.05 -1.15 -4.68
CA PHE A 102 -18.03 -1.87 -5.94
C PHE A 102 -17.62 -3.34 -5.74
N ILE A 103 -16.53 -3.60 -5.01
CA ILE A 103 -16.08 -4.97 -4.69
C ILE A 103 -17.17 -5.73 -3.90
N ALA A 104 -17.77 -5.10 -2.90
CA ALA A 104 -18.84 -5.70 -2.11
C ALA A 104 -20.06 -6.06 -2.98
N ALA A 105 -20.39 -5.20 -3.96
CA ALA A 105 -21.50 -5.45 -4.88
C ALA A 105 -21.23 -6.66 -5.77
N ILE A 106 -20.03 -6.77 -6.34
CA ILE A 106 -19.62 -7.93 -7.14
C ILE A 106 -19.65 -9.20 -6.30
N ALA A 107 -19.12 -9.18 -5.07
CA ALA A 107 -19.13 -10.34 -4.18
C ALA A 107 -20.56 -10.80 -3.84
N ILE A 108 -21.46 -9.87 -3.53
CA ILE A 108 -22.88 -10.17 -3.27
C ILE A 108 -23.57 -10.74 -4.50
N LEU A 109 -23.33 -10.17 -5.68
CA LEU A 109 -23.88 -10.70 -6.94
C LEU A 109 -23.34 -12.11 -7.23
N GLY A 110 -22.07 -12.38 -6.93
CA GLY A 110 -21.46 -13.71 -7.06
C GLY A 110 -22.13 -14.74 -6.16
N ILE A 111 -22.42 -14.37 -4.91
CA ILE A 111 -23.18 -15.24 -3.99
C ILE A 111 -24.60 -15.48 -4.50
N VAL A 112 -25.30 -14.43 -4.96
CA VAL A 112 -26.66 -14.58 -5.50
C VAL A 112 -26.66 -15.50 -6.72
N PHE A 113 -25.73 -15.32 -7.64
CA PHE A 113 -25.54 -16.23 -8.77
C PHE A 113 -25.27 -17.67 -8.29
N GLY A 114 -24.38 -17.83 -7.31
CA GLY A 114 -24.04 -19.12 -6.72
C GLY A 114 -25.24 -19.86 -6.13
N THR A 115 -26.18 -19.12 -5.52
CA THR A 115 -27.42 -19.70 -4.97
C THR A 115 -28.42 -20.16 -6.03
N GLN A 116 -28.29 -19.67 -7.28
CA GLN A 116 -29.19 -19.99 -8.39
C GLN A 116 -28.61 -21.03 -9.34
N SER A 117 -27.30 -21.01 -9.55
CA SER A 117 -26.60 -21.79 -10.59
C SER A 117 -25.53 -22.74 -10.05
N GLY A 118 -25.37 -22.84 -8.73
CA GLY A 118 -24.29 -23.58 -8.07
C GLY A 118 -23.14 -22.67 -7.70
N VAL A 119 -22.47 -22.98 -6.57
CA VAL A 119 -21.38 -22.16 -6.03
C VAL A 119 -20.28 -22.01 -7.07
N ILE A 120 -19.80 -20.77 -7.25
CA ILE A 120 -18.63 -20.51 -8.09
C ILE A 120 -17.42 -21.12 -7.38
N GLU A 121 -16.89 -22.21 -7.94
CA GLU A 121 -15.79 -22.97 -7.33
C GLU A 121 -14.53 -22.12 -7.21
N ASP A 122 -14.10 -21.47 -8.29
CA ASP A 122 -12.91 -20.62 -8.30
C ASP A 122 -13.23 -19.17 -7.88
N PRO A 123 -12.72 -18.68 -6.73
CA PRO A 123 -12.91 -17.29 -6.31
C PRO A 123 -12.38 -16.27 -7.32
N GLU A 124 -11.34 -16.60 -8.11
CA GLU A 124 -10.78 -15.71 -9.13
C GLU A 124 -11.74 -15.52 -10.32
N ALA A 125 -12.64 -16.49 -10.55
CA ALA A 125 -13.66 -16.44 -11.59
C ALA A 125 -14.92 -15.66 -11.21
N VAL A 126 -15.09 -15.27 -9.93
CA VAL A 126 -16.30 -14.56 -9.46
C VAL A 126 -16.52 -13.25 -10.22
N LEU A 127 -15.48 -12.42 -10.35
CA LEU A 127 -15.59 -11.13 -11.06
C LEU A 127 -16.01 -11.30 -12.54
N PRO A 128 -15.31 -12.11 -13.38
CA PRO A 128 -15.71 -12.27 -14.77
C PRO A 128 -17.08 -12.93 -14.94
N ILE A 129 -17.44 -13.93 -14.12
CA ILE A 129 -18.75 -14.57 -14.17
C ILE A 129 -19.87 -13.57 -13.84
N VAL A 130 -19.73 -12.81 -12.76
CA VAL A 130 -20.72 -11.80 -12.37
C VAL A 130 -20.90 -10.75 -13.48
N ILE A 131 -19.81 -10.25 -14.05
CA ILE A 131 -19.88 -9.29 -15.15
C ILE A 131 -20.59 -9.90 -16.36
N ASN A 132 -20.34 -11.17 -16.69
CA ASN A 132 -20.94 -11.79 -17.85
C ASN A 132 -22.42 -12.14 -17.66
N GLU A 133 -22.78 -12.73 -16.52
CA GLU A 133 -24.10 -13.32 -16.30
C GLU A 133 -25.09 -12.35 -15.65
N MET A 134 -24.61 -11.44 -14.79
CA MET A 134 -25.47 -10.62 -13.94
C MET A 134 -25.58 -9.15 -14.39
N VAL A 135 -24.68 -8.69 -15.27
CA VAL A 135 -24.63 -7.26 -15.68
C VAL A 135 -25.28 -7.06 -17.06
N PRO A 136 -26.19 -6.08 -17.21
CA PRO A 136 -26.82 -5.75 -18.50
C PRO A 136 -25.81 -5.38 -19.59
N ILE A 137 -26.11 -5.73 -20.84
CA ILE A 137 -25.17 -5.68 -21.98
C ILE A 137 -24.47 -4.32 -22.20
N GLY A 138 -25.14 -3.18 -21.97
CA GLY A 138 -24.52 -1.86 -22.09
C GLY A 138 -23.56 -1.53 -20.93
N ILE A 139 -23.98 -1.81 -19.70
CA ILE A 139 -23.16 -1.56 -18.48
C ILE A 139 -21.96 -2.52 -18.46
N LYS A 140 -22.16 -3.77 -18.92
CA LYS A 140 -21.09 -4.76 -19.09
C LYS A 140 -19.93 -4.20 -19.90
N GLY A 141 -20.22 -3.58 -21.05
CA GLY A 141 -19.21 -2.94 -21.90
C GLY A 141 -18.45 -1.82 -21.17
N ILE A 142 -19.16 -0.97 -20.43
CA ILE A 142 -18.56 0.13 -19.64
C ILE A 142 -17.66 -0.44 -18.54
N LEU A 143 -18.10 -1.48 -17.82
CA LEU A 143 -17.31 -2.10 -16.76
C LEU A 143 -16.04 -2.75 -17.30
N VAL A 144 -16.14 -3.54 -18.37
CA VAL A 144 -14.98 -4.19 -18.99
C VAL A 144 -13.99 -3.13 -19.50
N ALA A 145 -14.48 -2.10 -20.20
CA ALA A 145 -13.63 -0.99 -20.65
C ALA A 145 -12.96 -0.25 -19.48
N GLY A 146 -13.69 0.01 -18.39
CA GLY A 146 -13.16 0.65 -17.19
C GLY A 146 -12.11 -0.19 -16.47
N LEU A 147 -12.32 -1.50 -16.35
CA LEU A 147 -11.34 -2.43 -15.76
C LEU A 147 -10.07 -2.50 -16.62
N MET A 148 -10.21 -2.55 -17.95
CA MET A 148 -9.07 -2.49 -18.87
C MET A 148 -8.33 -1.15 -18.75
N ALA A 149 -9.06 -0.03 -18.69
CA ALA A 149 -8.46 1.30 -18.50
C ALA A 149 -7.70 1.39 -17.17
N ALA A 150 -8.25 0.84 -16.08
CA ALA A 150 -7.59 0.80 -14.78
C ALA A 150 -6.31 -0.05 -14.83
N ALA A 151 -6.37 -1.24 -15.45
CA ALA A 151 -5.20 -2.10 -15.64
C ALA A 151 -4.11 -1.39 -16.47
N MET A 152 -4.49 -0.77 -17.58
CA MET A 152 -3.59 -0.02 -18.45
C MET A 152 -2.97 1.19 -17.73
N SER A 153 -3.72 1.88 -16.85
CA SER A 153 -3.18 3.02 -16.09
C SER A 153 -2.05 2.62 -15.14
N THR A 154 -2.14 1.43 -14.53
CA THR A 154 -1.12 0.89 -13.63
C THR A 154 0.05 0.31 -14.41
N PHE A 155 -0.25 -0.40 -15.51
CA PHE A 155 0.75 -0.95 -16.41
C PHE A 155 1.63 0.15 -17.02
N ASP A 156 1.03 1.19 -17.60
CA ASP A 156 1.73 2.35 -18.16
C ASP A 156 2.62 3.04 -17.12
N SER A 157 2.07 3.33 -15.92
CA SER A 157 2.83 3.97 -14.85
C SER A 157 4.05 3.13 -14.41
N THR A 158 3.89 1.81 -14.34
CA THR A 158 4.96 0.88 -13.90
C THR A 158 6.05 0.75 -14.97
N VAL A 159 5.66 0.58 -16.24
CA VAL A 159 6.60 0.49 -17.37
C VAL A 159 7.35 1.81 -17.54
N ASN A 160 6.65 2.94 -17.44
CA ASN A 160 7.26 4.26 -17.54
C ASN A 160 8.25 4.53 -16.40
N ALA A 161 7.89 4.15 -15.16
CA ALA A 161 8.80 4.26 -14.01
C ALA A 161 10.06 3.39 -14.20
N GLY A 162 9.89 2.15 -14.63
CA GLY A 162 11.02 1.24 -14.89
C GLY A 162 11.95 1.76 -16.00
N ALA A 163 11.38 2.30 -17.08
CA ALA A 163 12.15 2.94 -18.14
C ALA A 163 12.90 4.18 -17.65
N ALA A 164 12.28 5.00 -16.79
CA ALA A 164 12.93 6.16 -16.19
C ALA A 164 14.12 5.76 -15.30
N TYR A 165 14.01 4.69 -14.51
CA TYR A 165 15.14 4.16 -13.72
C TYR A 165 16.31 3.74 -14.61
N TRP A 166 16.03 3.04 -15.71
CA TRP A 166 17.08 2.73 -16.68
C TRP A 166 17.72 3.98 -17.27
N VAL A 167 16.91 4.94 -17.75
CA VAL A 167 17.42 6.12 -18.48
C VAL A 167 18.16 7.08 -17.57
N LYS A 168 17.61 7.42 -16.41
CA LYS A 168 18.16 8.44 -15.51
C LYS A 168 19.20 7.86 -14.57
N ASP A 169 18.89 6.74 -13.91
CA ASP A 169 19.73 6.26 -12.80
C ASP A 169 20.89 5.39 -13.30
N ILE A 170 20.74 4.72 -14.45
CA ILE A 170 21.78 3.85 -15.02
C ILE A 170 22.44 4.50 -16.22
N TYR A 171 21.69 4.72 -17.30
CA TYR A 171 22.25 5.13 -18.59
C TYR A 171 22.83 6.54 -18.54
N GLN A 172 22.05 7.54 -18.14
CA GLN A 172 22.53 8.92 -18.06
C GLN A 172 23.59 9.04 -16.97
N THR A 173 23.39 8.47 -15.79
CA THR A 173 24.33 8.69 -14.67
C THR A 173 25.69 8.00 -14.88
N TYR A 174 25.72 6.76 -15.40
CA TYR A 174 26.95 5.96 -15.43
C TYR A 174 27.47 5.62 -16.83
N ILE A 175 26.62 5.57 -17.86
CA ILE A 175 27.01 5.14 -19.21
C ILE A 175 27.31 6.34 -20.12
N ASN A 176 26.40 7.32 -20.16
CA ASN A 176 26.56 8.53 -20.98
C ASN A 176 25.95 9.78 -20.28
N PRO A 177 26.73 10.45 -19.41
CA PRO A 177 26.31 11.67 -18.71
C PRO A 177 25.91 12.83 -19.60
N LYS A 178 26.43 12.87 -20.84
CA LYS A 178 26.18 13.95 -21.80
C LYS A 178 25.21 13.53 -22.90
N ALA A 179 24.44 12.46 -22.70
CA ALA A 179 23.46 12.00 -23.67
C ALA A 179 22.44 13.10 -24.01
N SER A 180 22.18 13.29 -25.29
CA SER A 180 21.14 14.23 -25.76
C SER A 180 19.75 13.75 -25.35
N GLU A 181 18.78 14.66 -25.23
CA GLU A 181 17.39 14.30 -24.95
C GLU A 181 16.83 13.30 -25.95
N LYS A 182 17.17 13.45 -27.24
CA LYS A 182 16.76 12.50 -28.29
C LYS A 182 17.29 11.08 -28.03
N THR A 183 18.54 10.98 -27.56
CA THR A 183 19.14 9.70 -27.16
C THR A 183 18.45 9.12 -25.94
N LEU A 184 18.20 9.94 -24.91
CA LEU A 184 17.51 9.50 -23.69
C LEU A 184 16.09 9.00 -23.99
N MET A 185 15.36 9.69 -24.87
CA MET A 185 14.02 9.27 -25.32
C MET A 185 14.06 7.94 -26.08
N ALA A 186 15.09 7.69 -26.89
CA ALA A 186 15.25 6.42 -27.57
C ALA A 186 15.52 5.28 -26.57
N HIS A 187 16.40 5.49 -25.59
CA HIS A 187 16.65 4.51 -24.53
C HIS A 187 15.40 4.25 -23.66
N SER A 188 14.59 5.29 -23.40
CA SER A 188 13.32 5.12 -22.67
C SER A 188 12.39 4.17 -23.42
N ARG A 189 12.19 4.36 -24.73
CA ARG A 189 11.31 3.51 -25.54
C ARG A 189 11.81 2.07 -25.60
N TRP A 190 13.11 1.88 -25.80
CA TRP A 190 13.70 0.52 -25.81
C TRP A 190 13.60 -0.16 -24.44
N ALA A 191 13.86 0.56 -23.35
CA ALA A 191 13.69 0.02 -22.01
C ALA A 191 12.25 -0.39 -21.75
N SER A 192 11.27 0.42 -22.15
CA SER A 192 9.85 0.06 -22.05
C SER A 192 9.54 -1.24 -22.80
N VAL A 193 9.98 -1.37 -24.07
CA VAL A 193 9.75 -2.60 -24.86
C VAL A 193 10.40 -3.81 -24.20
N ILE A 194 11.66 -3.70 -23.76
CA ILE A 194 12.39 -4.80 -23.12
C ILE A 194 11.70 -5.22 -21.82
N LEU A 195 11.30 -4.27 -20.98
CA LEU A 195 10.59 -4.55 -19.72
C LEU A 195 9.28 -5.31 -19.97
N VAL A 196 8.51 -4.90 -21.00
CA VAL A 196 7.28 -5.59 -21.37
C VAL A 196 7.54 -7.00 -21.87
N VAL A 197 8.53 -7.19 -22.75
CA VAL A 197 8.90 -8.52 -23.27
C VAL A 197 9.36 -9.45 -22.15
N LEU A 198 10.18 -8.96 -21.22
CA LEU A 198 10.59 -9.73 -20.04
C LEU A 198 9.40 -10.07 -19.14
N GLY A 199 8.50 -9.11 -18.89
CA GLY A 199 7.28 -9.34 -18.11
C GLY A 199 6.38 -10.41 -18.73
N LEU A 200 6.20 -10.40 -20.06
CA LEU A 200 5.47 -11.44 -20.78
C LEU A 200 6.17 -12.81 -20.68
N GLY A 201 7.50 -12.85 -20.71
CA GLY A 201 8.25 -14.07 -20.48
C GLY A 201 8.05 -14.64 -19.07
N PHE A 202 8.12 -13.78 -18.04
CA PHE A 202 7.90 -14.18 -16.65
C PHE A 202 6.45 -14.62 -16.38
N MET A 203 5.47 -14.07 -17.09
CA MET A 203 4.07 -14.47 -16.96
C MET A 203 3.87 -15.97 -17.22
N LEU A 204 4.66 -16.57 -18.13
CA LEU A 204 4.57 -18.00 -18.45
C LEU A 204 5.03 -18.92 -17.30
N LEU A 205 5.67 -18.37 -16.26
CA LEU A 205 6.19 -19.12 -15.12
C LEU A 205 5.32 -18.98 -13.86
N ILE A 206 4.31 -18.11 -13.87
CA ILE A 206 3.48 -17.79 -12.70
C ILE A 206 2.15 -18.53 -12.81
N ASN A 207 1.88 -19.43 -11.88
CA ASN A 207 0.63 -20.21 -11.83
C ASN A 207 -0.42 -19.63 -10.85
N ASN A 208 -0.01 -18.84 -9.86
CA ASN A 208 -0.89 -18.26 -8.84
C ASN A 208 -0.51 -16.80 -8.56
N ILE A 209 -1.46 -15.89 -8.78
CA ILE A 209 -1.22 -14.45 -8.62
C ILE A 209 -1.09 -14.02 -7.15
N ASN A 210 -1.82 -14.67 -6.24
CA ASN A 210 -1.79 -14.36 -4.81
C ASN A 210 -0.44 -14.74 -4.20
N GLU A 211 0.13 -15.88 -4.59
CA GLU A 211 1.42 -16.32 -4.08
C GLU A 211 2.57 -15.39 -4.50
N ILE A 212 2.63 -15.03 -5.80
CA ILE A 212 3.69 -14.14 -6.28
C ILE A 212 3.53 -12.73 -5.72
N TRP A 213 2.29 -12.24 -5.61
CA TRP A 213 2.00 -10.93 -5.02
C TRP A 213 2.36 -10.90 -3.54
N GLY A 214 1.99 -11.94 -2.78
CA GLY A 214 2.37 -12.10 -1.38
C GLY A 214 3.89 -12.09 -1.21
N TRP A 215 4.62 -12.86 -2.02
CA TRP A 215 6.09 -12.88 -1.93
C TRP A 215 6.74 -11.52 -2.28
N ILE A 216 6.30 -10.85 -3.35
CA ILE A 216 6.84 -9.55 -3.75
C ILE A 216 6.54 -8.47 -2.70
N THR A 217 5.30 -8.42 -2.20
CA THR A 217 4.85 -7.34 -1.32
C THR A 217 5.17 -7.57 0.15
N SER A 218 5.09 -8.82 0.62
CA SER A 218 5.33 -9.20 2.01
C SER A 218 6.79 -9.57 2.28
N SER A 219 7.50 -10.22 1.35
CA SER A 219 8.90 -10.64 1.59
C SER A 219 9.92 -9.67 0.98
N LEU A 220 9.85 -9.40 -0.33
CA LEU A 220 10.81 -8.50 -0.98
C LEU A 220 10.61 -7.03 -0.54
N GLY A 221 9.35 -6.58 -0.45
CA GLY A 221 9.02 -5.24 0.04
C GLY A 221 9.43 -4.98 1.49
N ALA A 222 9.46 -6.02 2.34
CA ALA A 222 9.87 -5.92 3.75
C ALA A 222 11.32 -5.47 3.92
N GLY A 223 12.20 -5.78 2.97
CA GLY A 223 13.59 -5.33 3.01
C GLY A 223 13.76 -3.81 2.88
N LEU A 224 12.82 -3.14 2.21
CA LEU A 224 12.81 -1.68 2.03
C LEU A 224 12.10 -0.93 3.15
N LEU A 225 11.22 -1.61 3.88
CA LEU A 225 10.29 -1.00 4.83
C LEU A 225 11.01 -0.22 5.95
N VAL A 226 12.00 -0.84 6.60
CA VAL A 226 12.73 -0.22 7.71
C VAL A 226 13.61 0.95 7.25
N PRO A 227 14.47 0.80 6.20
CA PRO A 227 15.25 1.92 5.67
C PRO A 227 14.40 3.11 5.21
N THR A 228 13.26 2.83 4.56
CA THR A 228 12.35 3.86 4.03
C THR A 228 11.66 4.63 5.15
N MET A 229 11.34 3.98 6.28
CA MET A 229 10.86 4.67 7.47
C MET A 229 11.99 5.45 8.16
N ALA A 230 13.11 4.80 8.45
CA ALA A 230 14.19 5.37 9.26
C ALA A 230 14.78 6.66 8.67
N ARG A 231 14.82 6.81 7.34
CA ARG A 231 15.35 8.01 6.67
C ARG A 231 14.64 9.31 7.08
N TRP A 232 13.37 9.25 7.49
CA TRP A 232 12.62 10.43 7.90
C TRP A 232 12.74 10.73 9.39
N TYR A 233 12.92 9.70 10.22
CA TYR A 233 12.76 9.81 11.67
C TYR A 233 14.06 9.66 12.47
N TRP A 234 15.18 9.31 11.82
CA TRP A 234 16.46 9.10 12.50
C TRP A 234 17.58 9.93 11.88
N TRP A 235 18.09 10.91 12.65
CA TRP A 235 19.11 11.85 12.18
C TRP A 235 20.40 11.21 11.66
N ARG A 236 20.75 10.02 12.18
CA ARG A 236 22.01 9.34 11.90
C ARG A 236 21.96 8.51 10.61
N MET A 237 20.75 8.28 10.09
CA MET A 237 20.52 7.50 8.87
C MET A 237 21.25 8.13 7.68
N ASN A 238 21.94 7.30 6.90
CA ASN A 238 22.69 7.72 5.72
C ASN A 238 22.49 6.74 4.55
N GLY A 239 23.04 7.08 3.37
CA GLY A 239 22.87 6.27 2.16
C GLY A 239 23.43 4.85 2.28
N TYR A 240 24.53 4.65 3.04
CA TYR A 240 25.12 3.33 3.28
C TYR A 240 24.22 2.46 4.14
N GLY A 241 23.65 3.02 5.22
CA GLY A 241 22.64 2.35 6.04
C GLY A 241 21.40 1.97 5.21
N PHE A 242 20.95 2.86 4.32
CA PHE A 242 19.84 2.57 3.44
C PHE A 242 20.12 1.38 2.51
N ALA A 243 21.27 1.40 1.83
CA ALA A 243 21.66 0.37 0.88
C ALA A 243 21.88 -0.99 1.55
N THR A 244 22.66 -1.02 2.63
CA THR A 244 22.98 -2.26 3.37
C THR A 244 21.75 -2.89 4.01
N GLY A 245 20.86 -2.10 4.60
CA GLY A 245 19.58 -2.60 5.14
C GLY A 245 18.69 -3.18 4.04
N THR A 246 18.55 -2.46 2.93
CA THR A 246 17.78 -2.94 1.77
C THR A 246 18.31 -4.27 1.24
N VAL A 247 19.63 -4.35 1.00
CA VAL A 247 20.28 -5.57 0.49
C VAL A 247 20.14 -6.72 1.49
N ALA A 248 20.38 -6.49 2.79
CA ALA A 248 20.26 -7.52 3.81
C ALA A 248 18.83 -8.09 3.88
N GLY A 249 17.82 -7.23 3.82
CA GLY A 249 16.41 -7.65 3.81
C GLY A 249 16.01 -8.41 2.54
N MET A 250 16.42 -7.92 1.36
CA MET A 250 16.15 -8.60 0.10
C MET A 250 16.83 -9.97 0.01
N VAL A 251 18.10 -10.06 0.42
CA VAL A 251 18.83 -11.33 0.47
C VAL A 251 18.16 -12.29 1.44
N ALA A 252 17.76 -11.83 2.63
CA ALA A 252 17.02 -12.65 3.58
C ALA A 252 15.68 -13.17 3.01
N ALA A 253 14.93 -12.33 2.28
CA ALA A 253 13.70 -12.73 1.62
C ALA A 253 13.91 -13.78 0.53
N VAL A 254 14.97 -13.65 -0.26
CA VAL A 254 15.33 -14.64 -1.30
C VAL A 254 15.79 -15.95 -0.65
N LEU A 255 16.68 -15.90 0.33
CA LEU A 255 17.16 -17.09 1.05
C LEU A 255 16.00 -17.80 1.76
N GLN A 256 15.09 -17.06 2.39
CA GLN A 256 13.90 -17.62 3.00
C GLN A 256 13.06 -18.38 1.96
N ARG A 257 12.82 -17.79 0.78
CA ARG A 257 12.04 -18.46 -0.27
C ARG A 257 12.72 -19.72 -0.82
N LEU A 258 14.06 -19.74 -0.90
CA LEU A 258 14.82 -20.87 -1.40
C LEU A 258 14.90 -22.03 -0.39
N PHE A 259 15.05 -21.73 0.90
CA PHE A 259 15.31 -22.75 1.93
C PHE A 259 14.11 -23.08 2.82
N LEU A 260 13.15 -22.15 2.94
CA LEU A 260 12.00 -22.24 3.85
C LEU A 260 10.69 -21.77 3.16
N PRO A 261 10.29 -22.37 2.01
CA PRO A 261 9.17 -21.86 1.21
C PRO A 261 7.80 -21.96 1.89
N GLU A 262 7.63 -22.85 2.87
CA GLU A 262 6.33 -23.15 3.49
C GLU A 262 6.01 -22.30 4.74
N ILE A 263 6.90 -21.39 5.16
CA ILE A 263 6.62 -20.59 6.35
C ILE A 263 5.53 -19.54 6.06
N PRO A 264 4.67 -19.21 7.05
CA PRO A 264 3.68 -18.16 6.89
C PRO A 264 4.28 -16.80 6.54
N GLU A 265 3.55 -16.00 5.76
CA GLU A 265 3.99 -14.68 5.28
C GLU A 265 4.45 -13.74 6.39
N TYR A 266 3.75 -13.74 7.53
CA TYR A 266 4.11 -12.88 8.66
C TYR A 266 5.48 -13.25 9.26
N PHE A 267 5.84 -14.54 9.29
CA PHE A 267 7.18 -14.98 9.70
C PHE A 267 8.23 -14.61 8.66
N ALA A 268 7.94 -14.80 7.37
CA ALA A 268 8.83 -14.39 6.29
C ALA A 268 9.13 -12.87 6.34
N PHE A 269 8.08 -12.07 6.55
CA PHE A 269 8.20 -10.63 6.76
C PHE A 269 9.10 -10.31 7.96
N MET A 270 8.88 -10.95 9.11
CA MET A 270 9.71 -10.72 10.31
C MET A 270 11.19 -11.01 10.06
N ILE A 271 11.52 -12.09 9.35
CA ILE A 271 12.90 -12.44 8.99
C ILE A 271 13.51 -11.34 8.11
N ALA A 272 12.84 -10.96 7.02
CA ALA A 272 13.34 -9.97 6.08
C ALA A 272 13.48 -8.58 6.73
N THR A 273 12.48 -8.14 7.50
CA THR A 273 12.51 -6.86 8.23
C THR A 273 13.58 -6.84 9.31
N SER A 274 13.78 -7.92 10.06
CA SER A 274 14.83 -8.00 11.09
C SER A 274 16.23 -7.96 10.46
N ALA A 275 16.44 -8.71 9.38
CA ALA A 275 17.69 -8.66 8.62
C ALA A 275 17.95 -7.26 8.07
N SER A 276 16.92 -6.59 7.55
CA SER A 276 17.00 -5.21 7.07
C SER A 276 17.34 -4.22 8.18
N LEU A 277 16.72 -4.34 9.36
CA LEU A 277 17.02 -3.50 10.51
C LEU A 277 18.48 -3.65 10.96
N VAL A 278 18.96 -4.90 11.09
CA VAL A 278 20.35 -5.18 11.49
C VAL A 278 21.33 -4.65 10.43
N GLY A 279 21.09 -4.95 9.16
CA GLY A 279 21.91 -4.46 8.04
C GLY A 279 21.97 -2.94 8.01
N MET A 280 20.82 -2.28 8.20
CA MET A 280 20.72 -0.82 8.23
C MET A 280 21.53 -0.21 9.37
N ILE A 281 21.41 -0.75 10.59
CA ILE A 281 22.17 -0.27 11.76
C ILE A 281 23.67 -0.42 11.49
N ILE A 282 24.10 -1.59 11.04
CA ILE A 282 25.51 -1.86 10.72
C ILE A 282 26.03 -0.87 9.68
N GLY A 283 25.39 -0.77 8.51
CA GLY A 283 25.87 0.12 7.46
C GLY A 283 25.78 1.60 7.81
N THR A 284 24.83 1.99 8.66
CA THR A 284 24.74 3.36 9.15
C THR A 284 25.98 3.73 9.98
N TYR A 285 26.40 2.86 10.89
CA TYR A 285 27.54 3.11 11.78
C TYR A 285 28.91 2.85 11.14
N LEU A 286 28.99 2.01 10.11
CA LEU A 286 30.22 1.80 9.34
C LEU A 286 30.61 3.02 8.48
N ALA A 287 29.62 3.82 8.07
CA ALA A 287 29.85 5.04 7.32
C ALA A 287 29.85 6.28 8.23
N PRO A 288 30.60 7.34 7.88
CA PRO A 288 30.52 8.61 8.61
C PRO A 288 29.10 9.19 8.59
N PRO A 289 28.73 10.01 9.60
CA PRO A 289 27.49 10.76 9.57
C PRO A 289 27.42 11.66 8.33
N THR A 290 26.22 11.84 7.78
CA THR A 290 25.98 12.84 6.72
C THR A 290 26.41 14.23 7.22
N GLU A 291 26.95 15.05 6.31
CA GLU A 291 27.38 16.40 6.62
C GLU A 291 26.31 17.20 7.35
N GLU A 292 26.72 17.91 8.40
CA GLU A 292 25.81 18.63 9.27
C GLU A 292 24.97 19.67 8.52
N LYS A 293 25.59 20.38 7.55
CA LYS A 293 24.90 21.38 6.74
C LYS A 293 23.72 20.78 5.99
N VAL A 294 23.90 19.59 5.41
CA VAL A 294 22.85 18.86 4.70
C VAL A 294 21.74 18.42 5.66
N LEU A 295 22.10 17.94 6.85
CA LEU A 295 21.12 17.55 7.88
C LEU A 295 20.29 18.75 8.37
N LEU A 296 20.92 19.91 8.57
CA LEU A 296 20.24 21.14 8.95
C LEU A 296 19.30 21.62 7.85
N GLU A 297 19.74 21.63 6.60
CA GLU A 297 18.91 22.02 5.45
C GLU A 297 17.72 21.08 5.27
N PHE A 298 17.95 19.77 5.35
CA PHE A 298 16.90 18.76 5.32
C PHE A 298 15.87 18.99 6.43
N TYR A 299 16.32 19.17 7.68
CA TYR A 299 15.43 19.38 8.80
C TYR A 299 14.63 20.68 8.68
N LYS A 300 15.24 21.76 8.20
CA LYS A 300 14.53 23.05 7.96
C LYS A 300 13.41 22.92 6.93
N ARG A 301 13.63 22.15 5.85
CA ARG A 301 12.64 21.95 4.78
C ARG A 301 11.54 20.97 5.20
N THR A 302 11.94 19.77 5.62
CA THR A 302 11.05 18.63 5.86
C THR A 302 10.38 18.69 7.24
N ARG A 303 11.00 19.36 8.21
CA ARG A 303 10.51 19.52 9.59
C ARG A 303 10.10 18.19 10.27
N PRO A 304 10.83 17.08 10.07
CA PRO A 304 10.39 15.77 10.52
C PRO A 304 10.32 15.68 12.05
N PHE A 305 9.39 14.87 12.55
CA PHE A 305 9.43 14.43 13.96
C PHE A 305 10.38 13.23 14.14
N GLY A 306 10.54 12.74 15.37
CA GLY A 306 11.39 11.58 15.69
C GLY A 306 12.71 11.95 16.35
N PHE A 307 13.72 11.08 16.15
CA PHE A 307 15.03 11.16 16.78
C PHE A 307 15.93 12.15 16.04
N TRP A 308 15.65 13.45 16.18
CA TRP A 308 16.42 14.54 15.57
C TRP A 308 17.16 15.42 16.57
N GLY A 309 17.38 14.93 17.80
CA GLY A 309 17.94 15.68 18.93
C GLY A 309 19.18 16.53 18.60
N PRO A 310 20.24 15.98 17.97
CA PRO A 310 21.46 16.73 17.65
C PRO A 310 21.24 17.91 16.70
N VAL A 311 20.31 17.78 15.76
CA VAL A 311 19.99 18.83 14.77
C VAL A 311 19.03 19.86 15.38
N ARG A 312 18.03 19.41 16.14
CA ARG A 312 17.03 20.26 16.80
C ARG A 312 17.64 21.29 17.76
N LYS A 313 18.70 20.90 18.48
CA LYS A 313 19.42 21.79 19.41
C LYS A 313 20.08 23.01 18.74
N LYS A 314 20.24 22.98 17.41
CA LYS A 314 20.93 24.03 16.63
C LYS A 314 19.96 25.03 15.99
N ILE A 315 18.66 24.83 16.16
CA ILE A 315 17.62 25.69 15.59
C ILE A 315 17.12 26.66 16.67
N LYS A 316 16.87 27.91 16.27
CA LYS A 316 16.34 28.96 17.17
C LYS A 316 15.03 28.51 17.83
N GLY A 317 14.86 28.84 19.10
CA GLY A 317 13.73 28.41 19.94
C GLY A 317 12.35 28.73 19.33
N GLU A 318 12.15 29.95 18.83
CA GLU A 318 10.87 30.38 18.24
C GLU A 318 10.48 29.55 17.01
N VAL A 319 11.44 29.22 16.15
CA VAL A 319 11.21 28.40 14.95
C VAL A 319 10.89 26.96 15.35
N MET A 320 11.62 26.44 16.34
CA MET A 320 11.38 25.10 16.86
C MET A 320 9.99 24.99 17.52
N GLU A 321 9.50 26.03 18.18
CA GLU A 321 8.15 26.05 18.74
C GLU A 321 7.07 25.93 17.64
N LYS A 322 7.22 26.67 16.54
CA LYS A 322 6.32 26.57 15.38
C LYS A 322 6.32 25.17 14.77
N ILE A 323 7.50 24.58 14.57
CA ILE A 323 7.65 23.20 14.07
C ILE A 323 7.02 22.19 15.05
N ASN A 324 7.22 22.34 16.35
CA ASN A 324 6.63 21.45 17.34
C ASN A 324 5.10 21.51 17.34
N LYS A 325 4.53 22.71 17.15
CA LYS A 325 3.09 22.92 17.04
C LYS A 325 2.51 22.24 15.79
N GLU A 326 3.20 22.36 14.66
CA GLU A 326 2.89 21.66 13.41
C GLU A 326 2.98 20.13 13.58
N ASN A 327 4.09 19.61 14.08
CA ASN A 327 4.29 18.18 14.28
C ASN A 327 3.26 17.57 15.24
N ARG A 328 2.93 18.25 16.34
CA ARG A 328 1.91 17.78 17.29
C ARG A 328 0.55 17.67 16.60
N ARG A 329 0.19 18.66 15.79
CA ARG A 329 -1.05 18.70 15.05
C ARG A 329 -1.11 17.58 14.01
N ASP A 330 -0.04 17.36 13.27
CA ASP A 330 0.01 16.37 12.21
C ASP A 330 -0.03 14.94 12.79
N ILE A 331 0.64 14.68 13.92
CA ILE A 331 0.52 13.41 14.66
C ILE A 331 -0.92 13.17 15.12
N ILE A 332 -1.58 14.19 15.70
CA ILE A 332 -2.98 14.09 16.11
C ILE A 332 -3.87 13.82 14.90
N ALA A 333 -3.63 14.49 13.77
CA ALA A 333 -4.39 14.29 12.54
C ALA A 333 -4.32 12.84 12.05
N THR A 334 -3.19 12.13 12.21
CA THR A 334 -3.08 10.71 11.86
C THR A 334 -4.07 9.83 12.62
N PHE A 335 -4.31 10.10 13.91
CA PHE A 335 -5.29 9.38 14.72
C PHE A 335 -6.75 9.64 14.31
N PHE A 336 -7.01 10.70 13.54
CA PHE A 336 -8.30 10.91 12.90
C PHE A 336 -8.32 10.32 11.48
N ALA A 337 -7.26 10.52 10.69
CA ALA A 337 -7.19 10.15 9.28
C ALA A 337 -7.30 8.65 9.04
N VAL A 338 -6.58 7.83 9.82
CA VAL A 338 -6.57 6.38 9.63
C VAL A 338 -7.94 5.77 9.96
N PRO A 339 -8.55 6.03 11.13
CA PRO A 339 -9.92 5.57 11.38
C PRO A 339 -10.94 6.17 10.41
N TRP A 340 -10.78 7.43 10.01
CA TRP A 340 -11.70 8.08 9.07
C TRP A 340 -11.74 7.34 7.74
N GLN A 341 -10.59 6.96 7.21
CA GLN A 341 -10.49 6.20 5.98
C GLN A 341 -11.15 4.82 6.09
N VAL A 342 -10.89 4.08 7.18
CA VAL A 342 -11.52 2.77 7.43
C VAL A 342 -13.04 2.91 7.53
N VAL A 343 -13.53 3.85 8.32
CA VAL A 343 -14.97 4.09 8.51
C VAL A 343 -15.61 4.53 7.19
N LEU A 344 -14.97 5.39 6.40
CA LEU A 344 -15.46 5.80 5.09
C LEU A 344 -15.67 4.59 4.16
N PHE A 345 -14.70 3.67 4.13
CA PHE A 345 -14.76 2.47 3.30
C PHE A 345 -15.87 1.51 3.77
N LEU A 346 -15.95 1.26 5.08
CA LEU A 346 -16.97 0.41 5.68
C LEU A 346 -18.38 0.97 5.50
N THR A 347 -18.55 2.30 5.61
CA THR A 347 -19.83 2.98 5.42
C THR A 347 -20.40 2.67 4.03
N GLY A 348 -19.55 2.77 3.00
CA GLY A 348 -19.95 2.46 1.63
C GLY A 348 -20.32 0.99 1.44
N MET A 349 -19.58 0.06 2.06
CA MET A 349 -19.89 -1.37 2.01
C MET A 349 -21.21 -1.70 2.74
N ALA A 350 -21.48 -1.08 3.88
CA ALA A 350 -22.70 -1.28 4.67
C ALA A 350 -23.98 -0.97 3.86
N VAL A 351 -23.94 0.06 3.00
CA VAL A 351 -25.04 0.40 2.08
C VAL A 351 -25.32 -0.75 1.12
N ILE A 352 -24.27 -1.31 0.50
CA ILE A 352 -24.40 -2.41 -0.46
C ILE A 352 -24.89 -3.69 0.22
N MET A 353 -24.41 -3.96 1.43
CA MET A 353 -24.84 -5.10 2.26
C MET A 353 -26.24 -4.90 2.88
N LYS A 354 -26.84 -3.71 2.71
CA LYS A 354 -28.13 -3.31 3.31
C LYS A 354 -28.14 -3.43 4.84
N ARG A 355 -27.02 -3.10 5.50
CA ARG A 355 -26.89 -3.07 6.96
C ARG A 355 -27.11 -1.64 7.46
N TRP A 356 -28.37 -1.24 7.56
CA TRP A 356 -28.76 0.14 7.86
C TRP A 356 -28.37 0.59 9.27
N ASP A 357 -28.42 -0.33 10.25
CA ASP A 357 -27.96 -0.03 11.61
C ASP A 357 -26.47 0.33 11.62
N GLU A 358 -25.66 -0.44 10.86
CA GLU A 358 -24.23 -0.20 10.73
C GLU A 358 -23.92 1.08 9.99
N PHE A 359 -24.62 1.31 8.88
CA PHE A 359 -24.53 2.56 8.15
C PHE A 359 -24.82 3.78 9.04
N ALA A 360 -25.82 3.71 9.92
CA ALA A 360 -26.19 4.82 10.79
C ALA A 360 -25.08 5.17 11.80
N TRP A 361 -24.56 4.20 12.55
CA TRP A 361 -23.51 4.49 13.54
C TRP A 361 -22.15 4.78 12.87
N LEU A 362 -21.81 4.12 11.76
CA LEU A 362 -20.62 4.44 10.98
C LEU A 362 -20.68 5.88 10.45
N GLY A 363 -21.86 6.33 10.00
CA GLY A 363 -22.09 7.72 9.57
C GLY A 363 -21.85 8.75 10.69
N VAL A 364 -22.32 8.47 11.91
CA VAL A 364 -22.06 9.33 13.07
C VAL A 364 -20.55 9.40 13.38
N ILE A 365 -19.86 8.26 13.37
CA ILE A 365 -18.41 8.22 13.58
C ILE A 365 -17.68 8.98 12.46
N LEU A 366 -18.10 8.81 11.21
CA LEU A 366 -17.50 9.50 10.07
C LEU A 366 -17.61 11.02 10.20
N LEU A 367 -18.77 11.53 10.65
CA LEU A 367 -18.96 12.96 10.92
C LEU A 367 -18.06 13.47 12.05
N ALA A 368 -17.95 12.71 13.15
CA ALA A 368 -17.08 13.04 14.27
C ALA A 368 -15.60 13.09 13.84
N LEU A 369 -15.14 12.08 13.09
CA LEU A 369 -13.77 12.01 12.58
C LEU A 369 -13.48 13.09 11.53
N SER A 370 -14.45 13.40 10.67
CA SER A 370 -14.35 14.50 9.69
C SER A 370 -14.20 15.85 10.38
N THR A 371 -14.92 16.07 11.48
CA THR A 371 -14.81 17.27 12.30
C THR A 371 -13.40 17.37 12.91
N GLY A 372 -12.88 16.26 13.45
CA GLY A 372 -11.49 16.20 13.92
C GLY A 372 -10.47 16.53 12.83
N LEU A 373 -10.59 15.91 11.66
CA LEU A 373 -9.72 16.19 10.50
C LEU A 373 -9.81 17.65 10.04
N TYR A 374 -11.00 18.26 10.09
CA TYR A 374 -11.14 19.66 9.74
C TYR A 374 -10.30 20.56 10.65
N PHE A 375 -10.41 20.36 11.97
CA PHE A 375 -9.72 21.18 12.97
C PHE A 375 -8.23 20.90 13.09
N PHE A 376 -7.80 19.65 12.97
CA PHE A 376 -6.40 19.30 13.11
C PHE A 376 -5.65 19.40 11.79
N TRP A 377 -6.25 19.03 10.66
CA TRP A 377 -5.52 18.98 9.39
C TRP A 377 -5.96 20.04 8.38
N PHE A 378 -7.22 20.00 7.95
CA PHE A 378 -7.69 20.74 6.76
C PHE A 378 -7.51 22.25 6.87
N ARG A 379 -7.92 22.87 7.98
CA ARG A 379 -7.82 24.34 8.16
C ARG A 379 -6.38 24.87 8.18
N HIS A 380 -5.40 23.97 8.33
CA HIS A 380 -4.00 24.32 8.46
C HIS A 380 -3.17 24.00 7.22
N LEU A 381 -3.77 23.45 6.17
CA LEU A 381 -3.08 23.13 4.92
C LEU A 381 -2.42 24.37 4.28
N SER A 382 -2.92 25.58 4.53
CA SER A 382 -2.34 26.84 4.03
C SER A 382 -1.36 27.52 4.99
N THR A 383 -1.22 27.02 6.23
CA THR A 383 -0.33 27.60 7.25
C THR A 383 1.00 26.88 7.25
N GLU A 384 1.86 27.19 6.27
CA GLU A 384 3.22 26.66 6.22
C GLU A 384 4.15 27.40 7.20
N VAL A 385 4.90 26.64 8.00
CA VAL A 385 6.02 27.20 8.76
C VAL A 385 7.21 27.34 7.81
N LYS A 386 7.39 28.54 7.26
CA LYS A 386 8.58 28.85 6.45
C LYS A 386 9.76 29.10 7.38
N VAL A 387 10.75 28.21 7.35
CA VAL A 387 12.05 28.43 8.00
C VAL A 387 12.95 29.14 6.98
N THR A 388 12.83 30.46 6.89
CA THR A 388 13.78 31.26 6.09
C THR A 388 15.10 31.40 6.84
N ASP A 389 16.20 31.42 6.08
CA ASP A 389 17.57 31.53 6.60
C ASP A 389 17.83 32.82 7.40
#